data_AF-A0A6A6RT80-F1
#
_entry.id   AF-A0A6A6RT80-F1
#
_cell.length_a   1.000
_cell.length_b   1.000
_cell.length_c   1.000
_cell.angle_alpha   90.00
_cell.angle_beta   90.00
_cell.angle_gamma   90.00
#
_symmetry.space_group_name_H-M   'P 1'
#
loop_
_entity.id
_entity.type
_entity.pdbx_description
1 polymer ?
#
loop_
_entity_poly.entity_id
_entity_poly.type
_entity_poly.pdbx_seq_one_letter_code
_entity_poly.pdbx_strand_id
1 'polypeptide(L)' 'MLAGAISAIFEPVLSDAKAKNLPIWLESTNVHAKEVYEHFGFKVIGDVRIGKGLVGSDGWAKDDGEGVLVWGMIAGLDGW' A
#
# COMPACT_ATOMS: atom_id res chain seq x y z
N MET A 1 14.58 -6.11 15.85
CA MET A 1 13.93 -5.72 14.57
C MET A 1 14.19 -6.83 13.57
N LEU A 2 13.15 -7.38 12.93
CA LEU A 2 13.34 -8.39 11.90
C LEU A 2 14.05 -7.72 10.70
N ALA A 3 15.30 -8.10 10.48
CA ALA A 3 16.14 -7.64 9.39
C ALA A 3 15.67 -8.27 8.07
N GLY A 4 14.53 -7.82 7.57
CA GLY A 4 14.03 -8.18 6.25
C GLY A 4 14.51 -7.19 5.19
N ALA A 5 14.69 -7.65 3.95
CA ALA A 5 15.10 -6.80 2.82
C ALA A 5 14.18 -5.58 2.60
N ILE A 6 12.89 -5.72 2.95
CA ILE A 6 11.92 -4.62 2.91
C ILE A 6 12.26 -3.50 3.90
N SER A 7 12.72 -3.82 5.12
CA SER A 7 13.05 -2.81 6.13
C SER A 7 14.18 -1.90 5.64
N ALA A 8 15.18 -2.45 4.95
CA ALA A 8 16.28 -1.68 4.36
C ALA A 8 15.82 -0.67 3.30
N ILE A 9 14.66 -0.89 2.66
CA ILE A 9 14.06 0.03 1.68
C ILE A 9 13.17 1.06 2.37
N PHE A 10 12.35 0.63 3.33
CA PHE A 10 11.37 1.49 3.99
C PHE A 10 12.00 2.42 5.03
N GLU A 11 12.99 1.95 5.79
CA GLU A 11 13.61 2.73 6.88
C GLU A 11 14.17 4.08 6.41
N PRO A 12 14.93 4.19 5.31
CA PRO A 12 15.41 5.49 4.83
C PRO A 12 14.27 6.44 4.43
N VAL A 13 13.25 5.92 3.73
CA VAL A 13 12.11 6.72 3.25
C VAL A 13 11.27 7.23 4.41
N LEU A 14 10.96 6.36 5.38
CA LEU A 14 10.23 6.72 6.59
C LEU A 14 11.01 7.72 7.44
N SER A 15 12.32 7.54 7.57
CA SER A 15 13.17 8.45 8.36
C SER A 15 13.21 9.86 7.76
N ASP A 16 13.36 9.98 6.44
CA ASP A 16 13.35 11.27 5.74
C ASP A 16 11.98 11.95 5.84
N ALA A 17 10.90 11.20 5.64
CA ALA A 17 9.55 11.73 5.74
C ALA A 17 9.21 12.20 7.16
N LYS A 18 9.64 11.46 8.19
CA LYS A 18 9.56 11.85 9.61
C LYS A 18 10.31 13.14 9.88
N ALA A 19 11.56 13.24 9.43
CA ALA A 19 12.39 14.43 9.64
C ALA A 19 11.79 15.69 8.99
N LYS A 20 11.09 15.53 7.86
CA LYS A 20 10.44 16.63 7.12
C LYS A 20 8.98 16.86 7.53
N ASN A 21 8.44 16.04 8.43
CA ASN A 21 7.02 16.01 8.79
C ASN A 21 6.07 15.93 7.58
N LEU A 22 6.39 15.05 6.62
CA LEU A 22 5.60 14.82 5.40
C LEU A 22 4.92 13.45 5.44
N PRO A 23 3.65 13.31 5.03
CA PRO A 23 3.00 12.00 4.92
C PRO A 23 3.56 11.20 3.73
N ILE A 24 3.40 9.88 3.77
CA ILE A 24 3.71 8.97 2.65
C ILE A 24 2.43 8.30 2.17
N TRP A 25 2.22 8.30 0.86
CA TRP A 25 1.16 7.55 0.17
C TRP A 25 1.73 6.31 -0.52
N LEU A 26 0.98 5.22 -0.51
CA LEU A 26 1.21 4.07 -1.39
C LEU A 26 -0.10 3.35 -1.72
N GLU A 27 -0.09 2.58 -2.80
CA GLU A 27 -1.14 1.62 -3.12
C GLU A 27 -0.65 0.18 -2.93
N SER A 28 -1.54 -0.68 -2.41
CA SER A 28 -1.33 -2.12 -2.39
C SER A 28 -2.45 -2.85 -3.12
N THR A 29 -2.10 -3.87 -3.90
CA THR A 29 -3.05 -4.79 -4.54
C THR A 29 -3.00 -6.19 -3.94
N ASN A 30 -2.15 -6.41 -2.93
CA ASN A 30 -1.93 -7.70 -2.31
C ASN A 30 -2.14 -7.59 -0.79
N VAL A 31 -2.99 -8.47 -0.24
CA VAL A 31 -3.34 -8.48 1.18
C VAL A 31 -2.10 -8.64 2.06
N HIS A 32 -1.17 -9.52 1.70
CA HIS A 32 0.05 -9.73 2.46
C HIS A 32 0.97 -8.50 2.42
N ALA A 33 1.12 -7.86 1.26
CA ALA A 33 1.91 -6.62 1.17
C ALA A 33 1.28 -5.48 1.98
N LYS A 34 -0.06 -5.38 1.96
CA LYS A 34 -0.81 -4.43 2.78
C LYS A 34 -0.49 -4.62 4.27
N GLU A 35 -0.52 -5.84 4.79
CA GLU A 35 -0.19 -6.15 6.19
C GLU A 35 1.26 -5.76 6.54
N VAL A 36 2.20 -5.97 5.61
CA VAL A 36 3.58 -5.50 5.76
C VAL A 36 3.64 -3.98 5.91
N TYR A 37 2.89 -3.22 5.10
CA TYR A 37 2.86 -1.76 5.22
C TYR A 37 2.20 -1.30 6.52
N GLU A 38 1.18 -2.01 7.03
CA GLU A 38 0.59 -1.73 8.34
C GLU A 38 1.62 -1.84 9.48
N HIS A 39 2.56 -2.78 9.40
CA HIS A 39 3.68 -2.87 10.35
C HIS A 39 4.61 -1.64 10.32
N PHE A 40 4.69 -0.93 9.20
CA PHE A 40 5.45 0.33 9.07
C PHE A 40 4.64 1.57 9.44
N GLY A 41 3.40 1.42 9.93
CA GLY A 41 2.56 2.52 10.39
C GLY A 41 1.65 3.12 9.33
N PHE A 42 1.54 2.49 8.15
CA PHE A 42 0.54 2.88 7.16
C PHE A 42 -0.85 2.44 7.60
N LYS A 43 -1.86 3.26 7.29
CA LYS A 43 -3.27 2.96 7.50
C LYS A 43 -4.00 3.00 6.17
N VAL A 44 -4.94 2.07 5.96
CA VAL A 44 -5.86 2.14 4.82
C VAL A 44 -6.76 3.35 4.99
N ILE A 45 -6.82 4.21 3.98
CA ILE A 45 -7.73 5.37 3.96
C ILE A 45 -8.87 5.23 2.95
N GLY A 46 -8.81 4.21 2.09
CA GLY A 46 -9.84 3.90 1.11
C GLY A 46 -9.41 2.74 0.21
N ASP A 47 -10.37 2.23 -0.55
CA ASP A 47 -10.14 1.20 -1.55
C ASP A 47 -10.92 1.47 -2.82
N VAL A 48 -10.45 0.89 -3.92
CA VAL A 48 -11.07 0.98 -5.24
C VAL A 48 -10.91 -0.34 -5.98
N ARG A 49 -11.91 -0.70 -6.81
CA ARG A 49 -11.80 -1.80 -7.77
C ARG A 49 -11.50 -1.27 -9.16
N ILE A 50 -10.29 -1.51 -9.64
CA ILE A 50 -9.84 -1.07 -10.96
C ILE A 50 -10.16 -2.15 -11.99
N GLY A 51 -10.74 -1.74 -13.13
CA GLY A 51 -10.99 -2.62 -14.27
C GLY A 51 -12.13 -3.63 -14.06
N LYS A 52 -13.08 -3.35 -13.16
CA LYS A 52 -14.28 -4.18 -12.98
C LYS A 52 -15.00 -4.39 -14.31
N GLY A 53 -15.36 -5.64 -14.62
CA GLY A 53 -15.97 -6.07 -15.87
C GLY A 53 -14.98 -6.33 -17.01
N LEU A 54 -13.70 -5.97 -16.83
CA LEU A 54 -12.65 -6.07 -17.87
C LEU A 54 -11.49 -7.00 -17.49
N VAL A 55 -11.14 -7.04 -16.19
CA VAL A 55 -10.04 -7.86 -15.67
C VAL A 55 -10.43 -8.63 -14.41
N GLY A 56 -9.78 -9.76 -14.18
CA GLY A 56 -9.88 -10.54 -12.95
C GLY A 56 -9.16 -9.88 -11.77
N SER A 57 -9.25 -10.48 -10.59
CA SER A 57 -8.57 -10.00 -9.38
C SER A 57 -7.04 -10.04 -9.46
N ASP A 58 -6.49 -10.81 -10.40
CA ASP A 58 -5.06 -10.92 -10.70
C ASP A 58 -4.57 -9.88 -11.73
N GLY A 59 -5.49 -9.08 -12.30
CA GLY A 59 -5.19 -8.05 -13.29
C GLY A 59 -5.14 -8.55 -14.74
N TRP A 60 -5.37 -9.84 -14.99
CA TRP A 60 -5.45 -10.36 -16.35
C TRP A 60 -6.86 -10.17 -16.94
N ALA A 61 -6.94 -10.06 -18.26
CA ALA A 61 -8.21 -9.90 -18.97
C ALA A 61 -9.17 -11.05 -18.63
N LYS A 62 -10.40 -10.70 -18.24
CA LYS A 62 -11.46 -11.64 -17.88
C LYS A 62 -12.81 -10.97 -18.10
N ASP A 63 -13.63 -11.58 -18.96
CA ASP A 63 -15.00 -11.12 -19.17
C ASP A 63 -15.79 -11.16 -17.87
N ASP A 64 -16.50 -10.06 -17.58
CA ASP A 64 -17.23 -9.84 -16.33
C ASP A 64 -16.34 -10.01 -15.08
N GLY A 65 -15.05 -9.67 -15.20
CA GLY A 65 -14.05 -9.83 -14.16
C GLY A 65 -14.31 -8.95 -12.92
N GLU A 66 -13.82 -9.41 -11.77
CA GLU A 66 -14.03 -8.80 -10.46
C GLU A 66 -13.33 -7.43 -10.30
N GLY A 67 -12.37 -7.12 -11.18
CA GLY A 67 -11.42 -6.02 -11.04
C GLY A 67 -10.39 -6.27 -9.94
N VAL A 68 -9.27 -5.56 -10.04
CA VAL A 68 -8.21 -5.61 -9.03
C VAL A 68 -8.61 -4.71 -7.87
N LEU A 69 -8.64 -5.27 -6.66
CA LEU A 69 -8.82 -4.49 -5.43
C LEU A 69 -7.51 -3.77 -5.09
N VAL A 70 -7.59 -2.46 -4.93
CA VAL A 70 -6.45 -1.60 -4.58
C VAL A 70 -6.77 -0.85 -3.31
N TRP A 71 -5.89 -0.93 -2.30
CA TRP A 71 -5.98 -0.13 -1.09
C TRP A 71 -5.04 1.06 -1.19
N GLY A 72 -5.58 2.26 -0.99
CA GLY A 72 -4.80 3.46 -0.76
C GLY A 72 -4.42 3.56 0.71
N MET A 73 -3.14 3.74 1.00
CA MET A 73 -2.61 3.74 2.36
C MET A 73 -1.75 4.96 2.64
N ILE A 74 -1.86 5.51 3.86
CA ILE A 74 -1.06 6.65 4.31
C ILE A 74 -0.36 6.36 5.64
N ALA A 75 0.91 6.74 5.75
CA ALA A 75 1.62 6.94 7.01
C ALA A 75 1.85 8.45 7.25
N GLY A 76 1.80 8.88 8.51
CA GLY A 76 2.04 10.29 8.88
C GLY A 76 0.93 11.29 8.56
N LEU A 77 -0.32 10.82 8.31
CA LEU A 77 -1.45 11.69 7.92
C LEU A 77 -1.72 12.78 8.95
N ASP A 78 -1.64 12.43 10.24
CA ASP A 78 -1.90 13.31 11.37
C ASP A 78 -0.59 13.84 11.99
N GLY A 79 0.52 13.77 11.23
CA GLY A 79 1.88 13.89 11.74
C GLY A 79 2.51 12.53 12.09
N TRP A 80 3.80 12.56 12.41
CA TRP A 80 4.60 11.38 12.75
C TRP A 80 4.71 11.10 14.24
#